data_AF-A0A1G5LEA8-F1
#
_entry.id   AF-A0A1G5LEA8-F1
#
_cell.length_a   1.000
_cell.length_b   1.000
_cell.length_c   1.000
_cell.angle_alpha   90.00
_cell.angle_beta   90.00
_cell.angle_gamma   90.00
#
_symmetry.space_group_name_H-M   'P 1'
#
loop_
_entity.id
_entity.type
_entity.pdbx_description
1 polymer ?
#
loop_
_entity_poly.entity_id
_entity_poly.type
_entity_poly.pdbx_seq_one_letter_code
_entity_poly.pdbx_strand_id
1 'polypeptide(L)'
;MNVTVCQSCGMPLTSTDQFGTEMDGSTTREYCIYCYKDGKFEQPGMTLEGMIEMCTAILKEEGMDEESGRSMLRNQLPFLKRWRNEGNVGNGPDGTATVAHAPIHAGAPSSDFASAVNDTLLTKEPVRYVTLPGKRLAGLSARTTNAIEMSGQGSIGTLWGRYFASEHIPATEAARYGCYTDYADGIAGEYTILIGHEIGEEERLPEGFDEVQLPPATYAVFTSRTGPMVEVVSEVWGAVWAWSHQQDRTFTGDFEYYDERSLDPEHTQVDVYIAVNERR
;
A
#
# COMPACT_ATOMS: atom_id res chain seq x y z
N MET A 1 12.46 13.36 -6.39
CA MET A 1 11.27 14.12 -6.82
C MET A 1 10.07 13.27 -6.50
N ASN A 2 9.15 13.77 -5.66
CA ASN A 2 7.93 13.07 -5.27
C ASN A 2 7.04 12.99 -6.50
N VAL A 3 6.73 11.78 -6.98
CA VAL A 3 5.84 11.60 -8.13
C VAL A 3 4.43 11.89 -7.65
N THR A 4 3.92 13.07 -7.99
CA THR A 4 2.55 13.45 -7.64
C THR A 4 1.63 12.86 -8.69
N VAL A 5 0.55 12.18 -8.34
CA VAL A 5 -0.38 11.62 -9.33
C VAL A 5 -1.55 12.57 -9.56
N CYS A 6 -1.93 12.74 -10.82
CA CYS A 6 -3.09 13.54 -11.21
C CYS A 6 -4.36 12.96 -10.57
N GLN A 7 -5.03 13.76 -9.74
CA GLN A 7 -6.26 13.40 -9.01
C GLN A 7 -7.52 13.32 -9.89
N SER A 8 -7.33 13.19 -11.20
CA SER A 8 -8.38 13.03 -12.22
C SER A 8 -8.11 11.82 -13.12
N CYS A 9 -6.92 11.68 -13.70
CA CYS A 9 -6.62 10.57 -14.61
C CYS A 9 -5.58 9.57 -14.06
N GLY A 10 -5.07 9.76 -12.85
CA GLY A 10 -4.04 8.90 -12.26
C GLY A 10 -2.64 9.08 -12.87
N MET A 11 -2.49 9.94 -13.90
CA MET A 11 -1.22 10.16 -14.59
C MET A 11 -0.13 10.67 -13.63
N PRO A 12 1.05 10.03 -13.58
CA PRO A 12 2.22 10.54 -12.86
C PRO A 12 2.64 11.92 -13.36
N LEU A 13 2.73 12.89 -12.45
CA LEU A 13 3.25 14.23 -12.69
C LEU A 13 4.71 14.26 -12.26
N THR A 14 5.59 14.17 -13.25
CA THR A 14 7.04 14.05 -13.08
C THR A 14 7.79 15.36 -13.38
N SER A 15 7.14 16.29 -14.07
CA SER A 15 7.71 17.57 -14.46
C SER A 15 6.69 18.71 -14.44
N THR A 16 7.15 19.96 -14.32
CA THR A 16 6.30 21.14 -14.13
C THR A 16 5.43 21.49 -15.34
N ASP A 17 5.86 21.12 -16.54
CA ASP A 17 5.10 21.25 -17.79
C ASP A 17 3.86 20.33 -17.84
N GLN A 18 3.78 19.34 -16.96
CA GLN A 18 2.63 18.45 -16.84
C GLN A 18 1.58 18.97 -15.86
N PHE A 19 1.85 20.05 -15.11
CA PHE A 19 0.94 20.58 -14.09
C PHE A 19 -0.21 21.37 -14.71
N GLY A 20 -1.41 21.21 -14.16
CA GLY A 20 -2.58 21.99 -14.54
C GLY A 20 -2.46 23.47 -14.13
N THR A 21 -3.36 24.32 -14.62
CA THR A 21 -3.38 25.74 -14.30
C THR A 21 -4.66 26.18 -13.58
N GLU A 22 -4.50 27.04 -12.58
CA GLU A 22 -5.57 27.71 -11.87
C GLU A 22 -6.05 28.95 -12.65
N MET A 23 -7.20 29.53 -12.25
CA MET A 23 -7.80 30.69 -12.93
C MET A 23 -6.89 31.93 -12.92
N ASP A 24 -6.00 32.06 -11.94
CA ASP A 24 -5.02 33.16 -11.84
C ASP A 24 -3.74 32.90 -12.65
N GLY A 25 -3.65 31.77 -13.35
CA GLY A 25 -2.49 31.34 -14.13
C GLY A 25 -1.40 30.64 -13.34
N SER A 26 -1.57 30.42 -12.03
CA SER A 26 -0.65 29.62 -11.23
C SER A 26 -0.79 28.12 -11.54
N THR A 27 0.26 27.33 -11.31
CA THR A 27 0.26 25.89 -11.59
C THR A 27 -0.18 25.06 -10.39
N THR A 28 -1.01 24.04 -10.61
CA THR A 28 -1.43 23.08 -9.59
C THR A 28 -0.79 21.72 -9.78
N ARG A 29 -0.32 21.13 -8.67
CA ARG A 29 0.23 19.77 -8.64
C ARG A 29 -0.84 18.70 -8.47
N GLU A 30 -2.09 19.08 -8.27
CA GLU A 30 -3.17 18.11 -8.05
C GLU A 30 -3.68 17.50 -9.34
N TYR A 31 -3.59 18.23 -10.45
CA TYR A 31 -4.15 17.82 -11.74
C TYR A 31 -3.13 18.02 -12.85
N CYS A 32 -3.21 17.19 -13.89
CA CYS A 32 -2.38 17.35 -15.07
C CYS A 32 -2.92 18.43 -16.00
N ILE A 33 -2.03 18.98 -16.83
CA ILE A 33 -2.34 19.95 -17.87
C ILE A 33 -3.42 19.45 -18.85
N TYR A 34 -3.58 18.14 -19.04
CA TYR A 34 -4.61 17.59 -19.92
C TYR A 34 -5.99 17.49 -19.26
N CYS A 35 -6.04 17.46 -17.93
CA CYS A 35 -7.30 17.33 -17.19
C CYS A 35 -7.85 18.68 -16.73
N TYR A 36 -6.98 19.63 -16.37
CA TYR A 36 -7.37 20.87 -15.71
C TYR A 36 -6.55 22.07 -16.19
N LYS A 37 -7.22 23.08 -16.75
CA LYS A 37 -6.63 24.33 -17.23
C LYS A 37 -7.51 25.52 -16.89
N ASP A 38 -6.86 26.64 -16.59
CA ASP A 38 -7.48 27.95 -16.32
C ASP A 38 -8.62 27.86 -15.28
N GLY A 39 -8.40 27.04 -14.25
CA GLY A 39 -9.34 26.81 -13.16
C GLY A 39 -10.52 25.90 -13.51
N LYS A 40 -10.47 25.16 -14.63
CA LYS A 40 -11.58 24.33 -15.11
C LYS A 40 -11.10 22.97 -15.62
N PHE A 41 -11.95 21.95 -15.47
CA PHE A 41 -11.72 20.68 -16.13
C PHE A 41 -12.03 20.81 -17.63
N GLU A 42 -11.13 20.31 -18.47
CA GLU A 42 -11.30 20.31 -19.94
C GLU A 42 -12.54 19.49 -20.36
N GLN A 43 -12.95 18.55 -19.52
CA GLN A 43 -14.03 17.61 -19.81
C GLN A 43 -15.05 17.57 -18.66
N PRO A 44 -15.85 18.63 -18.45
CA PRO A 44 -16.68 18.78 -17.25
C PRO A 44 -17.83 17.75 -17.15
N GLY A 45 -18.29 17.22 -18.29
CA GLY A 45 -19.32 16.16 -18.35
C GLY A 45 -18.75 14.74 -18.35
N MET A 46 -17.43 14.57 -18.17
CA MET A 46 -16.80 13.26 -18.21
C MET A 46 -17.25 12.40 -17.02
N THR A 47 -17.62 11.16 -17.28
CA THR A 47 -17.93 10.15 -16.26
C THR A 47 -16.67 9.38 -15.87
N LEU A 48 -16.70 8.73 -14.70
CA LEU A 48 -15.62 7.84 -14.25
C LEU A 48 -15.33 6.74 -15.29
N GLU A 49 -16.36 6.04 -15.77
CA GLU A 49 -16.20 5.01 -16.83
C GLU A 49 -15.65 5.62 -18.13
N GLY A 50 -16.08 6.83 -18.51
CA GLY A 50 -15.52 7.49 -19.69
C GLY A 50 -14.03 7.83 -19.54
N MET A 51 -13.60 8.23 -18.33
CA MET A 51 -12.18 8.48 -18.03
C MET A 51 -11.37 7.18 -18.05
N ILE A 52 -11.93 6.08 -17.53
CA ILE A 52 -11.32 4.75 -17.58
C ILE A 52 -11.06 4.33 -19.03
N GLU A 53 -12.06 4.39 -19.91
CA GLU A 53 -11.89 3.97 -21.31
C GLU A 53 -10.88 4.85 -22.06
N MET A 54 -10.91 6.16 -21.83
CA MET A 54 -9.96 7.08 -22.47
C MET A 54 -8.52 6.82 -22.01
N CYS A 55 -8.29 6.64 -20.70
CA CYS A 55 -6.96 6.34 -20.19
C CYS A 55 -6.50 4.93 -20.60
N THR A 56 -7.42 3.98 -20.71
CA THR A 56 -7.13 2.62 -21.20
C THR A 56 -6.61 2.66 -22.64
N ALA A 57 -7.22 3.46 -23.52
CA ALA A 57 -6.77 3.62 -24.89
C ALA A 57 -5.33 4.16 -24.98
N ILE A 58 -4.99 5.14 -24.13
CA ILE A 58 -3.63 5.70 -24.06
C ILE A 58 -2.63 4.65 -23.59
N LEU A 59 -2.93 3.93 -22.50
CA LEU A 59 -2.05 2.88 -21.97
C LEU A 59 -1.84 1.74 -22.97
N LYS A 60 -2.88 1.40 -23.76
CA LYS A 60 -2.78 0.42 -24.84
C LYS A 60 -1.82 0.86 -25.94
N GLU A 61 -1.87 2.13 -26.35
CA GLU A 61 -0.92 2.70 -27.31
C GLU A 61 0.52 2.71 -26.77
N GLU A 62 0.69 2.84 -25.46
CA GLU A 62 1.98 2.73 -24.77
C GLU A 62 2.45 1.27 -24.57
N GLY A 63 1.66 0.29 -25.01
CA GLY A 63 2.04 -1.13 -25.02
C GLY A 63 1.52 -1.96 -23.84
N MET A 64 0.62 -1.40 -23.01
CA MET A 64 -0.10 -2.21 -22.01
C MET A 64 -1.25 -2.99 -22.64
N ASP A 65 -1.58 -4.13 -22.04
CA ASP A 65 -2.80 -4.86 -22.39
C ASP A 65 -4.05 -4.04 -22.01
N GLU A 66 -5.05 -4.05 -22.90
CA GLU A 66 -6.25 -3.21 -22.78
C GLU A 66 -7.11 -3.60 -21.57
N GLU A 67 -7.27 -4.90 -21.33
CA GLU A 67 -8.07 -5.39 -20.21
C GLU A 67 -7.37 -5.12 -18.87
N SER A 68 -6.06 -5.30 -18.85
CA SER A 68 -5.19 -4.99 -17.70
C SER A 68 -5.19 -3.49 -17.38
N GLY A 69 -5.06 -2.63 -18.39
CA GLY A 69 -5.13 -1.18 -18.23
C GLY A 69 -6.49 -0.72 -17.72
N ARG A 70 -7.58 -1.28 -18.28
CA ARG A 70 -8.95 -0.99 -17.83
C ARG A 70 -9.18 -1.41 -16.39
N SER A 71 -8.72 -2.60 -16.01
CA SER A 71 -8.83 -3.14 -14.65
C SER A 71 -8.07 -2.27 -13.64
N MET A 72 -6.82 -1.91 -13.96
CA MET A 72 -6.01 -1.00 -13.13
C MET A 72 -6.72 0.34 -12.91
N LEU A 73 -7.23 0.95 -13.99
CA LEU A 73 -7.91 2.25 -13.93
C LEU A 73 -9.24 2.18 -13.18
N ARG A 74 -10.01 1.08 -13.32
CA ARG A 74 -11.23 0.84 -12.53
C ARG A 74 -10.95 0.76 -11.03
N ASN A 75 -9.80 0.23 -10.66
CA ASN A 75 -9.43 0.10 -9.25
C ASN A 75 -8.80 1.37 -8.67
N GLN A 76 -8.21 2.24 -9.48
CA GLN A 76 -7.51 3.44 -8.99
C GLN A 76 -8.34 4.72 -9.11
N LEU A 77 -8.99 4.94 -10.25
CA LEU A 77 -9.69 6.20 -10.52
C LEU A 77 -10.83 6.52 -9.52
N PRO A 78 -11.64 5.58 -9.00
CA PRO A 78 -12.70 5.92 -8.03
C PRO A 78 -12.21 6.61 -6.75
N PHE A 79 -10.96 6.38 -6.35
CA PHE A 79 -10.38 6.94 -5.13
C PHE A 79 -9.80 8.35 -5.30
N LEU A 80 -9.66 8.81 -6.55
CA LEU A 80 -9.10 10.13 -6.83
C LEU A 80 -10.13 11.24 -6.53
N LYS A 81 -9.65 12.41 -6.10
CA LYS A 81 -10.50 13.53 -5.67
C LYS A 81 -11.62 13.90 -6.65
N ARG A 82 -11.37 13.81 -7.96
CA ARG A 82 -12.39 14.13 -8.99
C ARG A 82 -13.57 13.17 -9.00
N TRP A 83 -13.35 11.91 -8.64
CA TRP A 83 -14.32 10.82 -8.79
C TRP A 83 -14.90 10.33 -7.47
N ARG A 84 -14.24 10.67 -6.36
CA ARG A 84 -14.66 10.32 -5.02
C ARG A 84 -16.01 10.98 -4.71
N ASN A 85 -17.09 10.21 -4.83
CA ASN A 85 -18.41 10.57 -4.31
C ASN A 85 -18.45 10.31 -2.80
N GLU A 86 -18.86 11.28 -1.98
CA GLU A 86 -19.08 11.13 -0.52
C GLU A 86 -20.33 10.27 -0.20
N GLY A 87 -20.47 9.08 -0.78
CA GLY A 87 -21.64 8.24 -0.56
C GLY A 87 -21.50 6.84 -1.14
N ASN A 88 -20.88 5.93 -0.38
CA ASN A 88 -21.10 4.50 -0.54
C ASN A 88 -20.98 3.77 0.81
N VAL A 89 -21.94 4.01 1.71
CA VAL A 89 -22.34 3.08 2.79
C VAL A 89 -23.71 2.53 2.39
N GLY A 90 -23.81 1.23 2.18
CA GLY A 90 -25.04 0.55 1.76
C GLY A 90 -25.93 0.09 2.92
N ASN A 91 -27.07 0.78 3.09
CA ASN A 91 -28.46 0.36 3.40
C ASN A 91 -28.84 -0.62 4.54
N GLY A 92 -29.82 -0.18 5.35
CA GLY A 92 -30.81 -0.99 6.09
C GLY A 92 -31.90 -0.11 6.75
N PRO A 93 -33.17 -0.54 6.87
CA PRO A 93 -34.36 0.28 6.52
C PRO A 93 -35.10 0.96 7.70
N ASP A 94 -36.02 1.85 7.31
CA ASP A 94 -37.11 2.47 8.07
C ASP A 94 -36.77 3.44 9.21
N GLY A 95 -37.33 4.66 9.12
CA GLY A 95 -37.45 5.55 10.27
C GLY A 95 -37.34 7.04 9.93
N THR A 96 -38.48 7.65 9.66
CA THR A 96 -38.76 9.10 9.64
C THR A 96 -37.95 9.94 10.63
N ALA A 97 -37.45 11.12 10.22
CA ALA A 97 -37.83 12.43 10.79
C ALA A 97 -36.96 13.61 10.29
N THR A 98 -37.67 14.56 9.67
CA THR A 98 -37.53 16.04 9.66
C THR A 98 -36.28 16.77 10.16
N VAL A 99 -35.88 17.72 9.31
CA VAL A 99 -34.97 18.87 9.45
C VAL A 99 -35.33 19.79 10.63
N ALA A 100 -34.29 20.30 11.32
CA ALA A 100 -34.34 21.59 12.01
C ALA A 100 -33.00 22.34 11.86
N HIS A 101 -33.10 23.62 11.55
CA HIS A 101 -32.03 24.56 11.23
C HIS A 101 -31.47 25.29 12.47
N ALA A 102 -30.15 25.53 12.43
CA ALA A 102 -29.42 26.76 12.81
C ALA A 102 -29.18 27.08 14.31
N PRO A 103 -28.33 28.09 14.62
CA PRO A 103 -26.92 28.34 14.21
C PRO A 103 -26.00 28.51 15.46
N ILE A 104 -24.71 28.90 15.29
CA ILE A 104 -24.02 30.02 16.00
C ILE A 104 -22.49 29.83 16.28
N HIS A 105 -21.75 30.86 15.87
CA HIS A 105 -20.45 31.47 16.30
C HIS A 105 -19.09 30.73 16.31
N ALA A 106 -18.25 31.13 15.35
CA ALA A 106 -16.99 31.87 15.50
C ALA A 106 -16.17 31.76 16.81
N GLY A 107 -14.92 31.33 16.66
CA GLY A 107 -13.83 31.55 17.61
C GLY A 107 -12.51 30.95 17.13
N ALA A 108 -11.65 31.78 16.52
CA ALA A 108 -10.22 31.45 16.39
C ALA A 108 -9.50 31.72 17.73
N PRO A 109 -8.46 30.93 18.05
CA PRO A 109 -7.14 31.49 18.36
C PRO A 109 -6.01 30.67 17.70
N SER A 110 -5.14 31.30 16.90
CA SER A 110 -3.80 31.82 17.24
C SER A 110 -2.70 30.76 17.50
N SER A 111 -1.74 30.79 16.58
CA SER A 111 -0.29 30.46 16.68
C SER A 111 0.24 29.87 18.00
N ASP A 112 0.74 28.64 17.93
CA ASP A 112 2.12 28.25 18.26
C ASP A 112 2.18 26.76 18.59
N PHE A 113 2.40 25.90 17.59
CA PHE A 113 3.01 24.58 17.77
C PHE A 113 3.64 24.17 16.43
N ALA A 114 4.65 24.94 16.00
CA ALA A 114 5.63 24.45 15.03
C ALA A 114 6.59 23.51 15.78
N SER A 115 6.15 22.26 15.99
CA SER A 115 7.01 21.16 16.41
C SER A 115 7.19 20.25 15.21
N ALA A 116 8.44 20.17 14.76
CA ALA A 116 8.90 19.43 13.58
C ALA A 116 8.31 18.01 13.50
N VAL A 117 7.39 17.81 12.55
CA VAL A 117 7.10 16.48 12.03
C VAL A 117 8.20 16.21 11.03
N ASN A 118 9.15 15.36 11.40
CA ASN A 118 10.23 14.94 10.52
C ASN A 118 9.63 13.96 9.50
N ASP A 119 8.95 14.51 8.49
CA ASP A 119 8.33 13.80 7.38
C ASP A 119 9.43 13.20 6.51
N THR A 120 9.94 12.05 6.96
CA THR A 120 10.98 11.33 6.25
C THR A 120 10.30 10.64 5.08
N LEU A 121 10.28 11.33 3.93
CA LEU A 121 9.89 10.79 2.63
C LEU A 121 10.48 9.39 2.48
N LEU A 122 9.61 8.40 2.26
CA LEU A 122 10.02 7.02 2.01
C LEU A 122 10.94 6.99 0.78
N THR A 123 12.20 6.63 0.99
CA THR A 123 13.16 6.46 -0.09
C THR A 123 12.86 5.15 -0.82
N LYS A 124 13.01 5.16 -2.16
CA LYS A 124 12.95 3.92 -2.96
C LYS A 124 14.17 3.01 -2.75
N GLU A 125 15.12 3.44 -1.92
CA GLU A 125 16.32 2.68 -1.56
C GLU A 125 16.14 2.09 -0.16
N PRO A 126 16.71 0.90 0.10
CA PRO A 126 16.72 0.32 1.42
C PRO A 126 17.52 1.21 2.38
N VAL A 127 17.05 1.29 3.63
CA VAL A 127 17.70 2.08 4.68
C VAL A 127 18.96 1.40 5.21
N ARG A 128 19.08 0.08 5.05
CA ARG A 128 20.24 -0.72 5.42
C ARG A 128 20.25 -2.08 4.72
N TYR A 129 21.40 -2.74 4.75
CA TYR A 129 21.55 -4.16 4.45
C TYR A 129 21.97 -4.91 5.72
N VAL A 130 21.43 -6.10 5.94
CA VAL A 130 21.74 -6.91 7.12
C VAL A 130 21.72 -8.39 6.80
N THR A 131 22.70 -9.13 7.31
CA THR A 131 22.71 -10.60 7.26
C THR A 131 22.09 -11.15 8.53
N LEU A 132 21.06 -11.99 8.37
CA LEU A 132 20.36 -12.62 9.49
C LEU A 132 20.59 -14.14 9.46
N PRO A 133 20.63 -14.80 10.62
CA PRO A 133 20.55 -16.26 10.67
C PRO A 133 19.19 -16.74 10.15
N GLY A 134 19.11 -18.04 9.87
CA GLY A 134 17.84 -18.66 9.51
C GLY A 134 16.82 -18.57 10.66
N LYS A 135 15.55 -18.69 10.30
CA LYS A 135 14.42 -18.53 11.23
C LYS A 135 13.38 -19.61 11.04
N ARG A 136 12.72 -20.00 12.12
CA ARG A 136 11.52 -20.84 12.10
C ARG A 136 10.31 -19.97 12.42
N LEU A 137 9.36 -19.92 11.50
CA LEU A 137 8.12 -19.19 11.67
C LEU A 137 6.96 -20.17 11.75
N ALA A 138 6.09 -19.99 12.74
CA ALA A 138 4.85 -20.74 12.89
C ALA A 138 3.65 -19.81 12.72
N GLY A 139 2.64 -20.24 11.97
CA GLY A 139 1.48 -19.40 11.71
C GLY A 139 0.46 -20.05 10.77
N LEU A 140 -0.38 -19.22 10.16
CA LEU A 140 -1.31 -19.66 9.12
C LEU A 140 -0.76 -19.29 7.75
N SER A 141 -0.80 -20.23 6.81
CA SER A 141 -0.34 -19.98 5.44
C SER A 141 -1.45 -20.02 4.40
N ALA A 142 -1.18 -19.40 3.25
CA ALA A 142 -1.96 -19.52 2.03
C ALA A 142 -1.06 -19.45 0.79
N ARG A 143 -1.46 -20.12 -0.29
CA ARG A 143 -0.83 -19.99 -1.61
C ARG A 143 -1.59 -18.96 -2.43
N THR A 144 -0.89 -17.99 -3.01
CA THR A 144 -1.50 -16.90 -3.77
C THR A 144 -0.57 -16.35 -4.87
N THR A 145 -1.02 -15.33 -5.59
CA THR A 145 -0.25 -14.58 -6.59
C THR A 145 -0.43 -13.09 -6.38
N ASN A 146 0.50 -12.28 -6.89
CA ASN A 146 0.35 -10.83 -6.90
C ASN A 146 -0.94 -10.40 -7.63
N ALA A 147 -1.31 -11.08 -8.71
CA ALA A 147 -2.52 -10.79 -9.48
C ALA A 147 -3.81 -10.97 -8.65
N ILE A 148 -3.89 -12.05 -7.85
CA ILE A 148 -5.03 -12.32 -6.97
C ILE A 148 -5.07 -11.29 -5.83
N GLU A 149 -3.94 -11.04 -5.17
CA GLU A 149 -3.90 -10.11 -4.03
C GLU A 149 -4.23 -8.66 -4.44
N MET A 150 -3.83 -8.24 -5.65
CA MET A 150 -4.14 -6.91 -6.17
C MET A 150 -5.54 -6.78 -6.79
N SER A 151 -6.27 -7.88 -6.98
CA SER A 151 -7.62 -7.87 -7.56
C SER A 151 -8.72 -7.45 -6.57
N GLY A 152 -8.39 -7.29 -5.29
CA GLY A 152 -9.37 -7.11 -4.21
C GLY A 152 -10.01 -8.42 -3.74
N GLN A 153 -9.68 -9.56 -4.36
CA GLN A 153 -10.05 -10.92 -3.91
C GLN A 153 -8.90 -11.60 -3.14
N GLY A 154 -7.91 -10.81 -2.72
CA GLY A 154 -6.75 -11.26 -1.98
C GLY A 154 -7.10 -11.96 -0.67
N SER A 155 -6.28 -12.94 -0.32
CA SER A 155 -6.45 -13.75 0.88
C SER A 155 -5.71 -13.18 2.09
N ILE A 156 -4.74 -12.29 1.90
CA ILE A 156 -3.82 -11.82 2.95
C ILE A 156 -4.56 -11.16 4.12
N GLY A 157 -5.49 -10.24 3.84
CA GLY A 157 -6.26 -9.57 4.91
C GLY A 157 -7.12 -10.54 5.73
N THR A 158 -7.74 -11.52 5.06
CA THR A 158 -8.51 -12.57 5.74
C THR A 158 -7.60 -13.50 6.55
N LEU A 159 -6.39 -13.78 6.04
CA LEU A 159 -5.39 -14.60 6.72
C LEU A 159 -4.92 -13.96 8.02
N TRP A 160 -4.66 -12.65 8.03
CA TRP A 160 -4.38 -11.87 9.24
C TRP A 160 -5.52 -11.96 10.26
N GLY A 161 -6.77 -11.76 9.84
CA GLY A 161 -7.93 -11.87 10.72
C GLY A 161 -8.06 -13.26 11.36
N ARG A 162 -7.83 -14.32 10.59
CA ARG A 162 -7.83 -15.71 11.10
C ARG A 162 -6.68 -15.97 12.08
N TYR A 163 -5.49 -15.44 11.81
CA TYR A 163 -4.34 -15.61 12.69
C TYR A 163 -4.58 -14.95 14.06
N PHE A 164 -5.07 -13.70 14.08
CA PHE A 164 -5.39 -13.01 15.33
C PHE A 164 -6.58 -13.61 16.10
N ALA A 165 -7.46 -14.35 15.41
CA ALA A 165 -8.55 -15.09 16.04
C ALA A 165 -8.13 -16.49 16.57
N SER A 166 -6.88 -16.91 16.36
CA SER A 166 -6.40 -18.22 16.79
C SER A 166 -6.06 -18.24 18.29
N GLU A 167 -6.14 -19.43 18.91
CA GLU A 167 -5.86 -19.60 20.35
C GLU A 167 -4.36 -19.64 20.69
N HIS A 168 -3.49 -19.69 19.68
CA HIS A 168 -2.04 -19.89 19.82
C HIS A 168 -1.22 -18.66 19.40
N ILE A 169 -1.73 -17.47 19.68
CA ILE A 169 -0.99 -16.22 19.46
C ILE A 169 -0.03 -15.93 20.61
N PRO A 170 1.20 -15.44 20.33
CA PRO A 170 2.14 -15.03 21.36
C PRO A 170 1.67 -13.74 22.05
N ALA A 171 2.37 -13.33 23.11
CA ALA A 171 2.10 -12.09 23.83
C ALA A 171 1.98 -10.88 22.88
N THR A 172 1.17 -9.89 23.24
CA THR A 172 0.86 -8.73 22.37
C THR A 172 2.10 -7.97 21.91
N GLU A 173 3.17 -7.97 22.69
CA GLU A 173 4.45 -7.32 22.40
C GLU A 173 5.42 -8.17 21.55
N ALA A 174 5.11 -9.44 21.29
CA ALA A 174 5.95 -10.28 20.44
C ALA A 174 6.00 -9.78 18.98
N ALA A 175 7.06 -10.06 18.25
CA ALA A 175 7.09 -9.69 16.83
C ALA A 175 6.15 -10.59 16.00
N ARG A 176 5.50 -10.00 14.99
CA ARG A 176 4.70 -10.71 13.97
C ARG A 176 5.36 -10.58 12.61
N TYR A 177 5.11 -11.58 11.79
CA TYR A 177 5.69 -11.70 10.47
C TYR A 177 4.61 -11.92 9.42
N GLY A 178 4.72 -11.19 8.31
CA GLY A 178 4.11 -11.56 7.03
C GLY A 178 5.21 -12.10 6.12
N CYS A 179 5.38 -13.42 6.08
CA CYS A 179 6.49 -14.08 5.39
C CYS A 179 6.08 -14.60 4.02
N TYR A 180 6.78 -14.19 2.99
CA TYR A 180 6.58 -14.58 1.60
C TYR A 180 7.70 -15.54 1.18
N THR A 181 7.37 -16.75 0.75
CA THR A 181 8.36 -17.79 0.44
C THR A 181 7.85 -18.75 -0.64
N ASP A 182 8.67 -19.76 -0.96
CA ASP A 182 8.34 -20.84 -1.89
C ASP A 182 7.89 -20.29 -3.26
N TYR A 183 8.59 -19.27 -3.75
CA TYR A 183 8.25 -18.61 -5.01
C TYR A 183 8.41 -19.58 -6.19
N ALA A 184 7.37 -19.75 -7.00
CA ALA A 184 7.41 -20.60 -8.18
C ALA A 184 8.20 -19.98 -9.33
N ASP A 185 8.06 -18.67 -9.56
CA ASP A 185 8.69 -17.94 -10.66
C ASP A 185 8.89 -16.45 -10.30
N GLY A 186 9.73 -16.21 -9.29
CA GLY A 186 10.04 -14.86 -8.81
C GLY A 186 8.79 -14.04 -8.51
N ILE A 187 8.71 -12.84 -9.10
CA ILE A 187 7.61 -11.88 -8.89
C ILE A 187 6.33 -12.28 -9.66
N ALA A 188 6.46 -13.01 -10.77
CA ALA A 188 5.33 -13.38 -11.62
C ALA A 188 4.62 -14.66 -11.16
N GLY A 189 5.33 -15.51 -10.41
CA GLY A 189 4.85 -16.79 -9.94
C GLY A 189 3.96 -16.71 -8.70
N GLU A 190 3.38 -17.86 -8.38
CA GLU A 190 2.76 -18.08 -7.08
C GLU A 190 3.80 -18.04 -5.97
N TYR A 191 3.36 -17.65 -4.78
CA TYR A 191 4.14 -17.69 -3.56
C TYR A 191 3.26 -18.10 -2.38
N THR A 192 3.91 -18.56 -1.33
CA THR A 192 3.28 -18.86 -0.05
C THR A 192 3.43 -17.63 0.83
N ILE A 193 2.32 -17.14 1.37
CA ILE A 193 2.31 -16.15 2.44
C ILE A 193 2.00 -16.88 3.76
N LEU A 194 2.84 -16.69 4.77
CA LEU A 194 2.61 -17.14 6.14
C LEU A 194 2.49 -15.92 7.05
N ILE A 195 1.38 -15.85 7.79
CA ILE A 195 1.18 -14.87 8.85
C ILE A 195 1.42 -15.56 10.19
N GLY A 196 2.40 -15.10 10.95
CA GLY A 196 2.87 -15.85 12.11
C GLY A 196 3.84 -15.12 13.03
N HIS A 197 4.54 -15.90 13.83
CA HIS A 197 5.58 -15.48 14.75
C HIS A 197 6.77 -16.43 14.71
N GLU A 198 7.92 -15.96 15.21
CA GLU A 198 9.13 -16.77 15.33
C GLU A 198 9.02 -17.75 16.51
N ILE A 199 9.41 -19.00 16.28
CA ILE A 199 9.47 -20.06 17.30
C ILE A 199 10.90 -20.54 17.51
N GLY A 200 11.22 -21.01 18.71
CA GLY A 200 12.55 -21.53 19.03
C GLY A 200 12.92 -22.80 18.24
N GLU A 201 14.20 -23.13 18.12
CA GLU A 201 14.68 -24.31 17.34
C GLU A 201 14.04 -25.64 17.77
N GLU A 202 13.77 -25.83 19.06
CA GLU A 202 13.18 -27.05 19.62
C GLU A 202 11.70 -26.87 20.03
N GLU A 203 11.14 -25.69 19.78
CA GLU A 203 9.75 -25.41 20.10
C GLU A 203 8.82 -26.22 19.19
N ARG A 204 7.80 -26.83 19.81
CA ARG A 204 6.81 -27.64 19.09
C ARG A 204 5.86 -26.73 18.34
N LEU A 205 5.57 -27.10 17.10
CA LEU A 205 4.60 -26.41 16.27
C LEU A 205 3.21 -26.46 16.94
N PRO A 206 2.54 -25.30 17.14
CA PRO A 206 1.16 -25.28 17.64
C PRO A 206 0.22 -26.06 16.72
N GLU A 207 -0.83 -26.66 17.29
CA GLU A 207 -1.80 -27.42 16.49
C GLU A 207 -2.52 -26.50 15.52
N GLY A 208 -2.67 -26.94 14.26
CA GLY A 208 -3.32 -26.17 13.21
C GLY A 208 -2.46 -25.06 12.59
N PHE A 209 -1.20 -24.92 12.99
CA PHE A 209 -0.25 -24.00 12.35
C PHE A 209 0.61 -24.71 11.32
N ASP A 210 0.99 -23.97 10.28
CA ASP A 210 2.02 -24.31 9.32
C ASP A 210 3.38 -23.77 9.80
N GLU A 211 4.47 -24.35 9.30
CA GLU A 211 5.84 -23.90 9.56
C GLU A 211 6.52 -23.45 8.26
N VAL A 212 7.24 -22.33 8.33
CA VAL A 212 8.21 -21.91 7.32
C VAL A 212 9.60 -21.84 7.94
N GLN A 213 10.58 -22.43 7.26
CA GLN A 213 11.99 -22.30 7.60
C GLN A 213 12.67 -21.37 6.59
N LEU A 214 13.04 -20.19 7.05
CA LEU A 214 13.85 -19.25 6.27
C LEU A 214 15.33 -19.61 6.44
N PRO A 215 16.09 -19.78 5.34
CA PRO A 215 17.54 -19.97 5.45
C PRO A 215 18.22 -18.66 5.89
N PRO A 216 19.47 -18.72 6.39
CA PRO A 216 20.29 -17.53 6.55
C PRO A 216 20.38 -16.76 5.22
N ALA A 217 20.21 -15.45 5.27
CA ALA A 217 20.22 -14.60 4.08
C ALA A 217 20.64 -13.17 4.42
N THR A 218 21.07 -12.45 3.39
CA THR A 218 21.27 -11.01 3.44
C THR A 218 20.04 -10.31 2.91
N TYR A 219 19.60 -9.27 3.62
CA TYR A 219 18.37 -8.56 3.36
C TYR A 219 18.62 -7.09 3.08
N ALA A 220 18.01 -6.58 2.02
CA ALA A 220 17.76 -5.16 1.83
C ALA A 220 16.54 -4.78 2.69
N VAL A 221 16.71 -3.86 3.64
CA VAL A 221 15.65 -3.49 4.58
C VAL A 221 15.04 -2.15 4.20
N PHE A 222 13.73 -2.15 4.03
CA PHE A 222 12.92 -0.95 3.84
C PHE A 222 12.15 -0.70 5.12
N THR A 223 12.16 0.53 5.62
CA THR A 223 11.43 0.92 6.82
C THR A 223 10.39 1.94 6.41
N SER A 224 9.13 1.73 6.82
CA SER A 224 8.06 2.67 6.52
C SER A 224 8.21 3.96 7.32
N ARG A 225 7.50 5.02 6.90
CA ARG A 225 7.19 6.12 7.83
C ARG A 225 6.26 5.61 8.95
N THR A 226 6.10 6.40 9.99
CA THR A 226 5.05 6.18 10.99
C THR A 226 3.70 6.68 10.45
N GLY A 227 2.64 5.91 10.66
CA GLY A 227 1.27 6.30 10.28
C GLY A 227 0.29 5.14 10.28
N PRO A 228 -0.89 5.31 9.65
CA PRO A 228 -1.90 4.27 9.59
C PRO A 228 -1.38 2.98 8.94
N MET A 229 -1.54 1.85 9.62
CA MET A 229 -0.94 0.55 9.26
C MET A 229 -1.15 0.19 7.79
N VAL A 230 -2.38 0.29 7.30
CA VAL A 230 -2.74 -0.07 5.92
C VAL A 230 -2.03 0.82 4.90
N GLU A 231 -1.88 2.11 5.20
CA GLU A 231 -1.18 3.06 4.32
C GLU A 231 0.31 2.77 4.30
N VAL A 232 0.93 2.65 5.48
CA VAL A 232 2.40 2.53 5.58
C VAL A 232 2.90 1.19 5.03
N VAL A 233 2.13 0.12 5.17
CA VAL A 233 2.41 -1.19 4.54
C VAL A 233 2.31 -1.09 3.02
N SER A 234 1.26 -0.44 2.50
CA SER A 234 1.09 -0.25 1.05
C SER A 234 2.22 0.62 0.46
N GLU A 235 2.61 1.68 1.17
CA GLU A 235 3.69 2.59 0.76
C GLU A 235 5.05 1.92 0.73
N VAL A 236 5.42 1.15 1.77
CA VAL A 236 6.71 0.46 1.81
C VAL A 236 6.82 -0.61 0.74
N TRP A 237 5.74 -1.35 0.45
CA TRP A 237 5.71 -2.24 -0.71
C TRP A 237 5.82 -1.47 -2.02
N GLY A 238 5.14 -0.33 -2.16
CA GLY A 238 5.33 0.56 -3.31
C GLY A 238 6.78 0.97 -3.53
N ALA A 239 7.52 1.26 -2.46
CA ALA A 239 8.96 1.53 -2.52
C ALA A 239 9.77 0.30 -2.94
N VAL A 240 9.48 -0.88 -2.39
CA VAL A 240 10.09 -2.15 -2.81
C VAL A 240 9.85 -2.40 -4.30
N TRP A 241 8.62 -2.27 -4.80
CA TRP A 241 8.30 -2.47 -6.22
C TRP A 241 9.01 -1.47 -7.14
N ALA A 242 9.18 -0.23 -6.69
CA ALA A 242 9.87 0.82 -7.43
C ALA A 242 11.40 0.74 -7.33
N TRP A 243 11.95 -0.16 -6.49
CA TRP A 243 13.38 -0.31 -6.29
C TRP A 243 14.04 -0.92 -7.52
N SER A 244 15.06 -0.26 -8.06
CA SER A 244 15.71 -0.61 -9.33
C SER A 244 16.55 -1.88 -9.30
N HIS A 245 16.67 -2.53 -8.15
CA HIS A 245 17.50 -3.72 -7.95
C HIS A 245 16.65 -4.99 -7.73
N GLN A 246 15.46 -5.08 -8.35
CA GLN A 246 14.64 -6.29 -8.30
C GLN A 246 15.41 -7.56 -8.71
N GLN A 247 16.37 -7.43 -9.63
CA GLN A 247 17.21 -8.52 -10.09
C GLN A 247 18.17 -9.07 -9.02
N ASP A 248 18.43 -8.30 -7.96
CA ASP A 248 19.31 -8.73 -6.88
C ASP A 248 18.57 -9.66 -5.89
N ARG A 249 17.23 -9.74 -5.97
CA ARG A 249 16.39 -10.57 -5.10
C ARG A 249 16.66 -12.05 -5.30
N THR A 250 16.82 -12.77 -4.20
CA THR A 250 17.04 -14.23 -4.23
C THR A 250 15.76 -15.03 -4.23
N PHE A 251 14.64 -14.43 -3.81
CA PHE A 251 13.35 -15.11 -3.62
C PHE A 251 13.45 -16.33 -2.68
N THR A 252 14.44 -16.34 -1.79
CA THR A 252 14.60 -17.40 -0.76
C THR A 252 13.64 -17.20 0.42
N GLY A 253 13.09 -15.99 0.55
CA GLY A 253 12.05 -15.66 1.50
C GLY A 253 12.17 -14.22 1.95
N ASP A 254 11.11 -13.44 1.71
CA ASP A 254 10.99 -12.04 2.10
C ASP A 254 10.00 -11.93 3.26
N PHE A 255 10.09 -10.90 4.10
CA PHE A 255 9.11 -10.75 5.17
C PHE A 255 8.85 -9.30 5.59
N GLU A 256 7.60 -9.05 5.95
CA GLU A 256 7.19 -7.92 6.78
C GLU A 256 7.47 -8.26 8.25
N TYR A 257 7.97 -7.28 8.99
CA TYR A 257 8.30 -7.40 10.41
C TYR A 257 7.57 -6.34 11.21
N TYR A 258 6.67 -6.80 12.08
CA TYR A 258 5.79 -6.01 12.93
C TYR A 258 6.22 -6.19 14.39
N ASP A 259 6.99 -5.24 14.91
CA ASP A 259 7.42 -5.22 16.32
C ASP A 259 6.52 -4.31 17.17
N GLU A 260 7.01 -3.91 18.34
CA GLU A 260 6.32 -2.98 19.25
C GLU A 260 5.89 -1.65 18.59
N ARG A 261 6.54 -1.23 17.50
CA ARG A 261 6.17 -0.01 16.75
C ARG A 261 4.89 -0.18 15.92
N SER A 262 4.31 -1.38 15.89
CA SER A 262 3.08 -1.68 15.15
C SER A 262 1.85 -1.93 16.03
N LEU A 263 1.98 -1.75 17.35
CA LEU A 263 0.91 -2.01 18.31
C LEU A 263 -0.25 -1.01 18.23
N ASP A 264 0.05 0.24 17.84
CA ASP A 264 -0.96 1.26 17.55
C ASP A 264 -1.20 1.31 16.02
N PRO A 265 -2.37 0.87 15.54
CA PRO A 265 -2.68 0.86 14.11
C PRO A 265 -2.65 2.25 13.45
N GLU A 266 -2.84 3.34 14.20
CA GLU A 266 -2.80 4.71 13.66
C GLU A 266 -1.37 5.28 13.63
N HIS A 267 -0.46 4.70 14.41
CA HIS A 267 0.94 5.12 14.54
C HIS A 267 1.90 3.95 14.33
N THR A 268 1.65 3.16 13.28
CA THR A 268 2.44 1.99 12.93
C THR A 268 3.70 2.36 12.17
N GLN A 269 4.81 1.68 12.46
CA GLN A 269 5.98 1.58 11.59
C GLN A 269 6.31 0.09 11.36
N VAL A 270 6.59 -0.27 10.11
CA VAL A 270 6.89 -1.64 9.68
C VAL A 270 8.22 -1.69 8.94
N ASP A 271 8.97 -2.77 9.12
CA ASP A 271 10.14 -3.07 8.30
C ASP A 271 9.80 -4.18 7.30
N VAL A 272 10.23 -4.03 6.05
CA VAL A 272 10.17 -5.07 5.01
C VAL A 272 11.59 -5.51 4.66
N TYR A 273 11.83 -6.80 4.81
CA TYR A 273 13.11 -7.46 4.56
C TYR A 273 13.02 -8.21 3.23
N ILE A 274 13.79 -7.74 2.25
CA ILE A 274 13.85 -8.35 0.92
C ILE A 274 15.17 -9.13 0.80
N ALA A 275 15.11 -10.44 0.62
CA ALA A 275 16.29 -11.29 0.52
C ALA A 275 17.02 -11.02 -0.80
N VAL A 276 18.32 -10.76 -0.70
CA VAL A 276 19.18 -10.33 -1.82
C VAL A 276 20.51 -11.07 -1.81
N ASN A 277 21.14 -11.12 -2.97
CA ASN A 277 22.49 -11.66 -3.10
C ASN A 277 23.49 -10.75 -2.34
N GLU A 278 24.43 -11.34 -1.61
CA GLU A 278 25.45 -10.67 -0.76
C GLU A 278 26.38 -9.67 -1.48
N ARG A 279 26.21 -9.42 -2.78
CA ARG A 279 27.11 -8.56 -3.55
C ARG A 279 26.80 -7.07 -3.33
N ARG A 280 27.24 -6.52 -2.18
CA ARG A 280 27.64 -5.11 -2.07
C ARG A 280 28.85 -4.95 -1.16
#